data_AF-A0A4Q4YR17-F1
#
_entry.id   AF-A0A4Q4YR17-F1
#
_cell.length_a   1.000
_cell.length_b   1.000
_cell.length_c   1.000
_cell.angle_alpha   90.00
_cell.angle_beta   90.00
_cell.angle_gamma   90.00
#
_symmetry.space_group_name_H-M   'P 1'
#
loop_
_entity.id
_entity.type
_entity.pdbx_description
1 polymer ?
#
loop_
_entity_poly.entity_id
_entity_poly.type
_entity_poly.pdbx_seq_one_letter_code
_entity_poly.pdbx_strand_id
1 'polypeptide(L)'
;METSVARCPPVELPVEVWAQIISFITDSRYLPRTWLQFRLVSRVFKHATEMAFVSSHLPHADLIFREHRSSFHADLIFPKVVFKFDRLADGDRSRAVFVRKHPAESLREISVGPCCGGALDHDNLFDLTMRRWRETLEPYAAHAARQQMPKSAPYAWRPHVLAVRRVANDTALPGLEVDYEKQEISVLWAPMLSLLFGEEEYIKWAKKVDYQHSSTRRGVESMMRMVDSGEMPYDEVADLMWEFTTKRNFRVLDLVRRKRLARYEHNDQDLRDDALKRQVVVKAREHLEWATFADEFIYRGPEECKGNFYDGMGMKFQGKSEMNDPGECVHVP
;
A
#
# COMPACT_ATOMS: atom_id res chain seq x y z
N MET A 1 22.64 -30.84 49.11
CA MET A 1 23.01 -29.41 49.02
C MET A 1 22.84 -28.99 47.58
N GLU A 2 21.66 -28.47 47.22
CA GLU A 2 21.38 -27.91 45.90
C GLU A 2 21.70 -26.41 45.95
N THR A 3 22.78 -26.01 45.30
CA THR A 3 23.13 -24.60 45.12
C THR A 3 22.26 -24.02 44.01
N SER A 4 21.25 -23.25 44.41
CA SER A 4 20.46 -22.38 43.53
C SER A 4 21.39 -21.36 42.86
N VAL A 5 21.66 -21.55 41.57
CA VAL A 5 22.34 -20.55 40.74
C VAL A 5 21.36 -19.40 40.54
N ALA A 6 21.59 -18.28 41.22
CA ALA A 6 20.85 -17.05 41.00
C ALA A 6 20.99 -16.64 39.53
N ARG A 7 19.90 -16.80 38.77
CA ARG A 7 19.82 -16.30 37.40
C ARG A 7 19.79 -14.78 37.49
N CYS A 8 20.90 -14.12 37.14
CA CYS A 8 20.85 -12.70 36.82
C CYS A 8 19.78 -12.49 35.75
N PRO A 9 18.84 -11.54 35.93
CA PRO A 9 17.90 -11.21 34.88
C PRO A 9 18.71 -10.76 33.66
N PRO A 10 18.31 -11.16 32.43
CA PRO A 10 18.98 -10.69 31.24
C PRO A 10 18.96 -9.16 31.22
N VAL A 11 20.09 -8.54 30.86
CA VAL A 11 20.16 -7.09 30.66
C VAL A 11 19.28 -6.76 29.45
N GLU A 12 18.07 -6.28 29.72
CA GLU A 12 17.13 -5.87 28.68
C GLU A 12 17.52 -4.49 28.15
N LEU A 13 17.70 -4.37 26.83
CA LEU A 13 17.96 -3.07 26.20
C LEU A 13 16.74 -2.15 26.36
N PRO A 14 16.95 -0.84 26.61
CA PRO A 14 15.86 0.14 26.62
C PRO A 14 15.05 0.13 25.31
N VAL A 15 13.77 0.49 25.40
CA VAL A 15 12.85 0.44 24.25
C VAL A 15 13.28 1.40 23.14
N GLU A 16 13.91 2.52 23.50
CA GLU A 16 14.45 3.51 22.57
C GLU A 16 15.60 2.93 21.75
N VAL A 17 16.44 2.10 22.38
CA VAL A 17 17.55 1.41 21.68
C VAL A 17 16.99 0.39 20.70
N TRP A 18 15.95 -0.36 21.10
CA TRP A 18 15.25 -1.25 20.17
C TRP A 18 14.60 -0.49 19.02
N ALA A 19 13.93 0.64 19.28
CA ALA A 19 13.32 1.46 18.25
C ALA A 19 14.39 1.97 17.26
N GLN A 20 15.55 2.40 17.76
CA GLN A 20 16.67 2.81 16.93
C GLN A 20 17.21 1.66 16.07
N ILE A 21 17.42 0.48 16.64
CA ILE A 21 17.86 -0.71 15.88
C ILE A 21 16.85 -1.04 14.77
N ILE A 22 15.55 -1.04 15.07
CA ILE A 22 14.49 -1.35 14.12
C ILE A 22 14.42 -0.29 13.02
N SER A 23 14.67 0.99 13.33
CA SER A 23 14.64 2.10 12.36
C SER A 23 15.64 1.96 11.21
N PHE A 24 16.73 1.22 11.41
CA PHE A 24 17.71 0.92 10.36
C PHE A 24 17.21 -0.09 9.32
N ILE A 25 16.06 -0.73 9.53
CA ILE A 25 15.42 -1.59 8.52
C ILE A 25 14.70 -0.67 7.53
N THR A 26 15.45 -0.10 6.59
CA THR A 26 14.89 0.86 5.61
C THR A 26 14.47 0.22 4.29
N ASP A 27 14.90 -1.01 4.02
CA ASP A 27 14.50 -1.78 2.84
C ASP A 27 12.99 -2.04 2.83
N SER A 28 12.30 -1.43 1.85
CA SER A 28 10.85 -1.50 1.71
C SER A 28 10.31 -2.94 1.60
N ARG A 29 11.13 -3.91 1.17
CA ARG A 29 10.73 -5.32 1.09
C ARG A 29 10.60 -5.96 2.46
N TYR A 30 11.33 -5.50 3.47
CA TYR A 30 11.26 -6.08 4.81
C TYR A 30 10.30 -5.34 5.74
N LEU A 31 9.96 -4.07 5.44
CA LEU A 31 9.03 -3.28 6.25
C LEU A 31 7.71 -3.99 6.60
N PRO A 32 7.00 -4.65 5.65
CA PRO A 32 5.74 -5.28 5.99
C PRO A 32 5.90 -6.37 7.05
N ARG A 33 6.90 -7.23 6.89
CA ARG A 33 7.19 -8.30 7.84
C ARG A 33 7.68 -7.75 9.17
N THR A 34 8.54 -6.75 9.18
CA THR A 34 9.01 -6.08 10.41
C THR A 34 7.82 -5.53 11.19
N TRP A 35 6.93 -4.77 10.53
CA TRP A 35 5.72 -4.24 11.15
C TRP A 35 4.84 -5.33 11.76
N LEU A 36 4.55 -6.38 10.99
CA LEU A 36 3.59 -7.40 11.40
C LEU A 36 4.17 -8.37 12.44
N GLN A 37 5.41 -8.82 12.29
CA GLN A 37 5.99 -9.87 13.14
C GLN A 37 6.56 -9.32 14.44
N PHE A 38 7.26 -8.18 14.42
CA PHE A 38 7.87 -7.66 15.65
C PHE A 38 6.79 -7.26 16.67
N ARG A 39 5.63 -6.77 16.20
CA ARG A 39 4.47 -6.47 17.06
C ARG A 39 3.85 -7.70 17.75
N LEU A 40 4.17 -8.92 17.29
CA LEU A 40 3.71 -10.18 17.88
C LEU A 40 4.72 -10.79 18.86
N VAL A 41 5.98 -10.34 18.87
CA VAL A 41 7.03 -10.91 19.72
C VAL A 41 6.76 -10.60 21.20
N SER A 42 6.55 -9.32 21.52
CA SER A 42 6.25 -8.86 22.88
C SER A 42 5.64 -7.47 22.86
N ARG A 43 5.09 -7.01 24.00
CA ARG A 43 4.58 -5.63 24.13
C ARG A 43 5.68 -4.59 23.96
N VAL A 44 6.89 -4.88 24.43
CA VAL A 44 8.06 -3.99 24.30
C VAL A 44 8.47 -3.88 22.83
N PHE A 45 8.56 -5.00 22.11
CA PHE A 45 8.88 -4.99 20.67
C PHE A 45 7.79 -4.31 19.86
N LYS A 46 6.51 -4.50 20.21
CA LYS A 46 5.41 -3.75 19.59
C LYS A 46 5.61 -2.25 19.74
N HIS A 47 5.90 -1.77 20.95
CA HIS A 47 6.11 -0.35 21.20
C HIS A 47 7.34 0.20 20.47
N ALA A 48 8.48 -0.51 20.53
CA ALA A 48 9.70 -0.14 19.82
C ALA A 48 9.50 -0.07 18.29
N THR A 49 8.77 -1.05 17.73
CA THR A 49 8.43 -1.06 16.30
C THR A 49 7.54 0.12 15.94
N GLU A 50 6.52 0.40 16.74
CA GLU A 50 5.63 1.54 16.54
C GLU A 50 6.39 2.87 16.60
N MET A 51 7.33 3.05 17.54
CA MET A 51 8.21 4.22 17.60
C MET A 51 9.13 4.34 16.38
N ALA A 52 9.73 3.24 15.92
CA ALA A 52 10.60 3.21 14.75
C ALA A 52 9.83 3.61 13.48
N PHE A 53 8.63 3.07 13.29
CA PHE A 53 7.81 3.37 12.11
C PHE A 53 7.33 4.82 12.09
N VAL A 54 6.90 5.37 13.24
CA VAL A 54 6.49 6.78 13.33
C VAL A 54 7.65 7.72 13.00
N SER A 55 8.85 7.45 13.51
CA SER A 55 10.01 8.32 13.32
C SER A 55 10.66 8.19 11.95
N SER A 56 10.65 7.00 11.35
CA SER A 56 11.54 6.68 10.21
C SER A 56 10.81 6.23 8.95
N HIS A 57 9.54 5.82 9.01
CA HIS A 57 8.84 5.28 7.84
C HIS A 57 7.58 6.07 7.51
N LEU A 58 6.83 6.51 8.52
CA LEU A 58 5.65 7.35 8.36
C LEU A 58 5.94 8.70 7.69
N PRO A 59 7.11 9.35 7.86
CA PRO A 59 7.48 10.54 7.09
C PRO A 59 7.57 10.34 5.57
N HIS A 60 7.65 9.08 5.12
CA HIS A 60 7.64 8.70 3.71
C HIS A 60 6.27 8.16 3.26
N ALA A 61 5.22 8.42 4.04
CA ALA A 61 3.86 8.07 3.71
C ALA A 61 3.19 9.18 2.89
N ASP A 62 2.63 8.80 1.75
CA ASP A 62 1.89 9.67 0.84
C ASP A 62 0.49 9.08 0.58
N LEU A 63 -0.52 9.94 0.58
CA LEU A 63 -1.85 9.66 0.05
C LEU A 63 -1.96 10.29 -1.33
N ILE A 64 -2.11 9.43 -2.35
CA ILE A 64 -2.10 9.82 -3.75
C ILE A 64 -3.52 9.67 -4.32
N PHE A 65 -4.14 10.77 -4.70
CA PHE A 65 -5.42 10.81 -5.40
C PHE A 65 -5.13 11.10 -6.88
N ARG A 66 -5.41 10.13 -7.75
CA ARG A 66 -5.08 10.23 -9.18
C ARG A 66 -6.22 10.77 -10.02
N GLU A 67 -5.83 11.32 -11.16
CA GLU A 67 -6.64 11.78 -12.29
C GLU A 67 -7.91 10.98 -12.52
N HIS A 68 -9.04 11.67 -12.41
CA HIS A 68 -10.25 11.25 -13.09
C HIS A 68 -10.30 11.91 -14.46
N ARG A 69 -10.45 11.11 -15.51
CA ARG A 69 -10.96 11.65 -16.77
C ARG A 69 -12.37 12.18 -16.50
N SER A 70 -12.67 13.41 -16.89
CA SER A 70 -14.05 13.88 -16.86
C SER A 70 -14.82 13.13 -17.93
N SER A 71 -15.93 12.49 -17.57
CA SER A 71 -16.86 11.91 -18.54
C SER A 71 -17.42 13.00 -19.48
N PHE A 72 -17.44 14.25 -19.02
CA PHE A 72 -17.96 15.41 -19.74
C PHE A 72 -16.88 16.16 -20.53
N HIS A 73 -15.60 16.02 -20.16
CA HIS A 73 -14.47 16.65 -20.83
C HIS A 73 -13.36 15.63 -21.03
N ALA A 74 -13.41 14.90 -22.14
CA ALA A 74 -12.41 13.88 -22.49
C ALA A 74 -10.97 14.43 -22.55
N ASP A 75 -10.82 15.76 -22.72
CA ASP A 75 -9.54 16.43 -22.93
C ASP A 75 -8.97 17.10 -21.67
N LEU A 76 -9.73 17.19 -20.57
CA LEU A 76 -9.26 17.81 -19.32
C LEU A 76 -8.66 16.74 -18.39
N ILE A 77 -7.33 16.76 -18.31
CA ILE A 77 -6.54 15.94 -17.39
C ILE A 77 -6.34 16.73 -16.09
N PHE A 78 -6.94 16.26 -14.99
CA PHE A 78 -6.89 16.93 -13.69
C PHE A 78 -5.63 16.55 -12.91
N PRO A 79 -4.75 17.47 -12.53
CA PRO A 79 -3.49 17.12 -11.88
C PRO A 79 -3.66 16.23 -10.64
N LYS A 80 -2.75 15.27 -10.47
CA LYS A 80 -2.65 14.40 -9.29
C LYS A 80 -2.61 15.22 -8.00
N VAL A 81 -3.48 14.88 -7.03
CA VAL A 81 -3.49 15.49 -5.70
C VAL A 81 -2.72 14.58 -4.74
N VAL A 82 -1.74 15.13 -4.02
CA VAL A 82 -0.90 14.38 -3.06
C VAL A 82 -0.94 15.04 -1.71
N PHE A 83 -1.28 14.25 -0.69
CA PHE A 83 -1.13 14.61 0.70
C PHE A 83 0.06 13.84 1.26
N LYS A 84 1.01 14.54 1.84
CA LYS A 84 2.20 13.95 2.45
C LYS A 84 2.03 13.95 3.96
N PHE A 85 2.59 12.95 4.63
CA PHE A 85 2.67 13.00 6.07
C PHE A 85 3.33 14.31 6.53
N ASP A 86 2.72 14.93 7.53
CA ASP A 86 3.20 16.18 8.12
C ASP A 86 3.53 15.97 9.59
N ARG A 87 2.55 15.51 10.38
CA ARG A 87 2.67 15.37 11.83
C ARG A 87 1.74 14.32 12.38
N LEU A 88 1.96 13.96 13.66
CA LEU A 88 0.93 13.31 14.46
C LEU A 88 -0.01 14.37 15.04
N ALA A 89 -1.28 14.03 15.27
CA ALA A 89 -2.23 14.96 15.86
C ALA A 89 -1.84 15.32 17.30
N ASP A 90 -2.12 16.57 17.69
CA ASP A 90 -1.87 17.06 19.04
C ASP A 90 -2.80 16.36 20.03
N GLY A 91 -2.23 15.90 21.16
CA GLY A 91 -2.95 15.14 22.18
C GLY A 91 -3.17 13.66 21.85
N ASP A 92 -3.54 13.33 20.62
CA ASP A 92 -3.74 11.95 20.16
C ASP A 92 -2.66 11.50 19.15
N ARG A 93 -1.57 10.93 19.68
CA ARG A 93 -0.49 10.36 18.88
C ARG A 93 -0.90 9.12 18.07
N SER A 94 -2.13 8.64 18.17
CA SER A 94 -2.64 7.54 17.33
C SER A 94 -3.07 7.99 15.93
N ARG A 95 -3.18 9.30 15.69
CA ARG A 95 -3.59 9.87 14.41
C ARG A 95 -2.43 10.52 13.68
N ALA A 96 -2.28 10.19 12.40
CA ALA A 96 -1.38 10.88 11.48
C ALA A 96 -2.16 11.90 10.66
N VAL A 97 -1.58 13.09 10.52
CA VAL A 97 -2.10 14.19 9.71
C VAL A 97 -1.26 14.29 8.44
N PHE A 98 -1.96 14.25 7.31
CA PHE A 98 -1.42 14.41 5.99
C PHE A 98 -1.86 15.75 5.44
N VAL A 99 -0.89 16.54 4.97
CA VAL A 99 -1.11 17.89 4.44
C VAL A 99 -0.77 17.88 2.96
N ARG A 100 -1.55 18.61 2.17
CA ARG A 100 -1.24 18.81 0.76
C ARG A 100 0.02 19.68 0.62
N LYS A 101 1.12 19.11 0.12
CA LYS A 101 2.39 19.86 -0.09
C LYS A 101 2.48 20.60 -1.43
N HIS A 102 1.54 20.39 -2.35
CA HIS A 102 1.54 21.05 -3.67
C HIS A 102 0.26 21.85 -3.93
N PRO A 103 0.22 23.15 -3.59
CA PRO A 103 -0.38 24.11 -4.48
C PRO A 103 0.64 24.35 -5.59
N ALA A 104 0.48 23.72 -6.75
CA ALA A 104 1.15 24.29 -7.90
C ALA A 104 0.43 25.63 -8.15
N GLU A 105 1.00 26.73 -7.67
CA GLU A 105 0.47 28.09 -7.91
C GLU A 105 0.27 28.32 -9.40
N SER A 106 1.11 27.68 -10.22
CA SER A 106 0.95 27.59 -11.68
C SER A 106 -0.39 26.99 -12.16
N LEU A 107 -1.09 26.17 -11.35
CA LEU A 107 -2.44 25.69 -11.68
C LEU A 107 -3.51 26.75 -11.47
N ARG A 108 -3.26 27.76 -10.62
CA ARG A 108 -4.18 28.89 -10.43
C ARG A 108 -4.14 29.87 -11.59
N GLU A 109 -3.03 29.89 -12.33
CA GLU A 109 -2.85 30.72 -13.53
C GLU A 109 -3.57 30.13 -14.77
N ILE A 110 -3.92 28.85 -14.73
CA ILE A 110 -4.62 28.16 -15.83
C ILE A 110 -6.12 28.35 -15.66
N SER A 111 -6.66 29.38 -16.33
CA SER A 111 -8.11 29.59 -16.44
C SER A 111 -8.73 28.55 -17.37
N VAL A 112 -9.74 27.82 -16.90
CA VAL A 112 -10.52 26.91 -17.74
C VAL A 112 -11.71 27.69 -18.28
N GLY A 113 -11.73 27.92 -19.60
CA GLY A 113 -12.82 28.66 -20.24
C GLY A 113 -14.14 27.87 -20.22
N PRO A 114 -15.31 28.55 -20.13
CA PRO A 114 -16.60 27.87 -20.21
C PRO A 114 -16.79 27.30 -21.63
N CYS A 115 -16.83 25.97 -21.75
CA CYS A 115 -16.98 25.32 -23.07
C CYS A 115 -18.41 25.43 -23.64
N CYS A 116 -19.43 25.75 -22.84
CA CYS A 116 -20.82 25.82 -23.30
C CYS A 116 -21.66 26.83 -22.48
N GLY A 117 -21.70 28.11 -22.91
CA GLY A 117 -22.85 29.04 -22.80
C GLY A 117 -23.56 29.30 -21.46
N GLY A 118 -23.11 28.75 -20.33
CA GLY A 118 -23.65 28.96 -18.99
C GLY A 118 -22.81 29.94 -18.18
N ALA A 119 -23.45 30.66 -17.27
CA ALA A 119 -22.91 31.80 -16.54
C ALA A 119 -21.52 31.56 -15.89
N LEU A 120 -20.61 32.51 -16.16
CA LEU A 120 -19.51 33.05 -15.35
C LEU A 120 -19.16 32.32 -14.02
N ASP A 121 -18.55 31.14 -14.11
CA ASP A 121 -17.61 30.71 -13.06
C ASP A 121 -16.26 30.48 -13.74
N HIS A 122 -15.38 31.48 -13.63
CA HIS A 122 -13.98 31.37 -14.05
C HIS A 122 -13.21 30.56 -13.00
N ASP A 123 -13.60 29.30 -12.81
CA ASP A 123 -12.84 28.41 -11.95
C ASP A 123 -11.50 28.12 -12.64
N ASN A 124 -10.41 28.45 -11.96
CA ASN A 124 -9.09 28.01 -12.39
C ASN A 124 -8.97 26.48 -12.23
N LEU A 125 -8.00 25.88 -12.92
CA LEU A 125 -7.79 24.42 -12.88
C LEU A 125 -7.57 23.90 -11.46
N PHE A 126 -6.99 24.71 -10.57
CA PHE A 126 -6.82 24.36 -9.16
C PHE A 126 -8.16 24.21 -8.43
N ASP A 127 -9.08 25.17 -8.57
CA ASP A 127 -10.38 25.15 -7.89
C ASP A 127 -11.24 23.99 -8.41
N LEU A 128 -11.21 23.74 -9.73
CA LEU A 128 -11.86 22.57 -10.33
C LEU A 128 -11.26 21.25 -9.80
N THR A 129 -9.93 21.18 -9.67
CA THR A 129 -9.26 19.99 -9.10
C THR A 129 -9.68 19.75 -7.66
N MET A 130 -9.78 20.81 -6.85
CA MET A 130 -10.15 20.69 -5.43
C MET A 130 -11.63 20.39 -5.23
N ARG A 131 -12.51 21.00 -6.02
CA ARG A 131 -13.94 20.66 -6.05
C ARG A 131 -14.11 19.18 -6.39
N ARG A 132 -13.42 18.70 -7.42
CA ARG A 132 -13.51 17.31 -7.86
C ARG A 132 -12.94 16.33 -6.84
N TRP A 133 -11.82 16.67 -6.20
CA TRP A 133 -11.27 15.89 -5.10
C TRP A 133 -12.28 15.80 -3.93
N ARG A 134 -12.95 16.89 -3.59
CA ARG A 134 -14.00 16.92 -2.54
C ARG A 134 -15.18 16.02 -2.93
N GLU A 135 -15.75 16.18 -4.11
CA GLU A 135 -16.85 15.34 -4.64
C GLU A 135 -16.51 13.85 -4.65
N THR A 136 -15.24 13.54 -4.90
CA THR A 136 -14.70 12.20 -4.93
C THR A 136 -14.52 11.60 -3.53
N LEU A 137 -14.00 12.39 -2.59
CA LEU A 137 -13.63 11.92 -1.25
C LEU A 137 -14.81 11.94 -0.29
N GLU A 138 -15.77 12.85 -0.45
CA GLU A 138 -16.88 13.06 0.48
C GLU A 138 -17.75 11.80 0.69
N PRO A 139 -18.17 11.07 -0.36
CA PRO A 139 -18.88 9.80 -0.17
C PRO A 139 -18.05 8.79 0.63
N TYR A 140 -16.76 8.67 0.31
CA TYR A 140 -15.85 7.74 1.00
C TYR A 140 -15.67 8.11 2.48
N ALA A 141 -15.47 9.40 2.78
CA ALA A 141 -15.31 9.90 4.15
C ALA A 141 -16.60 9.72 4.97
N ALA A 142 -17.77 10.02 4.38
CA ALA A 142 -19.06 9.80 5.02
C ALA A 142 -19.31 8.31 5.36
N HIS A 143 -18.85 7.40 4.49
CA HIS A 143 -18.89 5.96 4.75
C HIS A 143 -17.91 5.52 5.83
N ALA A 144 -16.66 5.99 5.77
CA ALA A 144 -15.64 5.68 6.77
C ALA A 144 -16.06 6.10 8.19
N ALA A 145 -16.71 7.26 8.32
CA ALA A 145 -17.19 7.80 9.58
C ALA A 145 -18.31 6.95 10.22
N ARG A 146 -19.16 6.30 9.41
CA ARG A 146 -20.31 5.52 9.92
C ARG A 146 -19.92 4.17 10.52
N GLN A 147 -18.68 3.69 10.31
CA GLN A 147 -18.20 2.35 10.69
C GLN A 147 -19.13 1.17 10.31
N GLN A 148 -20.16 1.42 9.52
CA GLN A 148 -21.17 0.48 9.07
C GLN A 148 -21.24 0.62 7.56
N MET A 149 -20.89 -0.46 6.86
CA MET A 149 -21.26 -0.63 5.46
C MET A 149 -22.74 -1.04 5.45
N PRO A 150 -23.69 -0.20 4.99
CA PRO A 150 -25.01 -0.72 4.67
C PRO A 150 -24.83 -1.78 3.59
N LYS A 151 -25.48 -2.94 3.76
CA LYS A 151 -25.40 -4.12 2.87
C LYS A 151 -25.76 -3.84 1.40
N SER A 152 -26.23 -2.65 1.07
CA SER A 152 -26.75 -2.26 -0.24
C SER A 152 -26.13 -0.98 -0.81
N ALA A 153 -25.07 -0.42 -0.21
CA ALA A 153 -24.44 0.77 -0.77
C ALA A 153 -23.52 0.39 -1.95
N PRO A 154 -23.75 0.92 -3.17
CA PRO A 154 -23.03 0.54 -4.37
C PRO A 154 -21.59 1.07 -4.48
N TYR A 155 -20.97 1.58 -3.41
CA TYR A 155 -19.70 2.30 -3.50
C TYR A 155 -18.55 1.63 -2.74
N ALA A 156 -17.93 0.66 -3.42
CA ALA A 156 -16.63 0.05 -3.09
C ALA A 156 -15.45 0.89 -3.65
N TRP A 157 -15.57 2.22 -3.66
CA TRP A 157 -14.59 3.08 -4.31
C TRP A 157 -13.65 3.74 -3.30
N ARG A 158 -12.35 3.44 -3.44
CA ARG A 158 -11.26 4.09 -2.72
C ARG A 158 -10.54 5.01 -3.69
N PRO A 159 -10.67 6.34 -3.54
CA PRO A 159 -10.14 7.29 -4.52
C PRO A 159 -8.63 7.55 -4.39
N HIS A 160 -7.94 6.78 -3.54
CA HIS A 160 -6.55 7.00 -3.18
C HIS A 160 -5.70 5.74 -3.35
N VAL A 161 -4.40 5.98 -3.46
CA VAL A 161 -3.34 5.00 -3.20
C VAL A 161 -2.59 5.48 -1.97
N LEU A 162 -2.46 4.62 -0.97
CA LEU A 162 -1.53 4.82 0.13
C LEU A 162 -0.18 4.26 -0.29
N ALA A 163 0.84 5.11 -0.25
CA ALA A 163 2.22 4.72 -0.48
C ALA A 163 3.03 4.96 0.79
N VAL A 164 3.84 3.98 1.21
CA VAL A 164 4.85 4.13 2.26
C VAL A 164 6.14 3.59 1.69
N ARG A 165 7.09 4.49 1.39
CA ARG A 165 8.29 4.17 0.60
C ARG A 165 7.91 3.47 -0.72
N ARG A 166 8.40 2.25 -0.98
CA ARG A 166 8.09 1.48 -2.20
C ARG A 166 6.83 0.63 -2.12
N VAL A 167 6.18 0.56 -0.95
CA VAL A 167 4.95 -0.22 -0.77
C VAL A 167 3.76 0.67 -1.09
N ALA A 168 2.93 0.29 -2.06
CA ALA A 168 1.76 1.06 -2.43
C ALA A 168 0.55 0.18 -2.81
N ASN A 169 -0.58 0.47 -2.17
CA ASN A 169 -1.87 -0.20 -2.38
C ASN A 169 -3.04 0.76 -2.11
N ASP A 170 -4.25 0.42 -2.56
CA ASP A 170 -5.49 1.15 -2.29
C ASP A 170 -6.19 0.62 -1.02
N THR A 171 -5.44 0.44 0.07
CA THR A 171 -5.99 -0.02 1.34
C THR A 171 -6.88 1.03 2.00
N ALA A 172 -7.79 0.60 2.89
CA ALA A 172 -8.71 1.52 3.55
C ALA A 172 -7.94 2.48 4.46
N LEU A 173 -8.56 3.62 4.78
CA LEU A 173 -8.03 4.62 5.71
C LEU A 173 -8.86 4.59 7.01
N PRO A 174 -8.45 3.80 8.03
CA PRO A 174 -9.21 3.69 9.27
C PRO A 174 -9.28 5.01 10.01
N GLY A 175 -10.47 5.33 10.52
CA GLY A 175 -10.72 6.58 11.25
C GLY A 175 -10.57 7.82 10.39
N LEU A 176 -10.73 7.74 9.06
CA LEU A 176 -10.58 8.89 8.15
C LEU A 176 -11.41 10.11 8.60
N GLU A 177 -10.74 11.24 8.74
CA GLU A 177 -11.30 12.58 8.92
C GLU A 177 -10.66 13.53 7.90
N VAL A 178 -11.46 14.45 7.36
CA VAL A 178 -11.02 15.37 6.31
C VAL A 178 -11.39 16.79 6.71
N ASP A 179 -10.37 17.66 6.78
CA ASP A 179 -10.55 19.11 6.89
C ASP A 179 -10.34 19.70 5.49
N TYR A 180 -11.44 19.95 4.79
CA TYR A 180 -11.39 20.45 3.41
C TYR A 180 -10.87 21.88 3.30
N GLU A 181 -11.02 22.67 4.36
CA GLU A 181 -10.61 24.07 4.37
C GLU A 181 -9.10 24.18 4.57
N LYS A 182 -8.54 23.40 5.50
CA LYS A 182 -7.09 23.31 5.69
C LYS A 182 -6.40 22.37 4.70
N GLN A 183 -7.16 21.59 3.95
CA GLN A 183 -6.65 20.54 3.06
C GLN A 183 -5.77 19.56 3.85
N GLU A 184 -6.34 19.08 4.97
CA GLU A 184 -5.72 18.06 5.82
C GLU A 184 -6.56 16.79 5.82
N ILE A 185 -5.88 15.65 5.84
CA ILE A 185 -6.49 14.33 6.03
C ILE A 185 -5.88 13.74 7.30
N SER A 186 -6.71 13.29 8.24
CA SER A 186 -6.25 12.58 9.42
C SER A 186 -6.78 11.16 9.48
N VAL A 187 -5.92 10.22 9.88
CA VAL A 187 -6.21 8.77 9.88
C VAL A 187 -5.52 8.09 11.06
N LEU A 188 -6.06 6.95 11.49
CA LEU A 188 -5.41 6.09 12.47
C LEU A 188 -4.23 5.37 11.81
N TRP A 189 -3.01 5.80 12.12
CA TRP A 189 -1.84 5.38 11.35
C TRP A 189 -1.46 3.91 11.58
N ALA A 190 -1.59 3.39 12.80
CA ALA A 190 -1.20 2.00 13.08
C ALA A 190 -2.15 0.98 12.40
N PRO A 191 -3.48 1.13 12.47
CA PRO A 191 -4.41 0.32 11.67
C PRO A 191 -4.19 0.49 10.15
N MET A 192 -3.96 1.72 9.69
CA MET A 192 -3.67 2.00 8.27
C MET A 192 -2.44 1.22 7.78
N LEU A 193 -1.32 1.27 8.50
CA LEU A 193 -0.11 0.52 8.17
C LEU A 193 -0.32 -0.99 8.23
N SER A 194 -1.13 -1.46 9.19
CA SER A 194 -1.45 -2.89 9.31
C SER A 194 -2.19 -3.41 8.08
N LEU A 195 -3.16 -2.65 7.57
CA LEU A 195 -3.86 -2.99 6.32
C LEU A 195 -2.92 -2.99 5.11
N LEU A 196 -2.10 -1.93 4.96
CA LEU A 196 -1.15 -1.79 3.86
C LEU A 196 -0.16 -2.97 3.80
N PHE A 197 0.48 -3.24 4.94
CA PHE A 197 1.53 -4.24 5.04
C PHE A 197 0.98 -5.67 5.08
N GLY A 198 -0.22 -5.88 5.65
CA GLY A 198 -0.93 -7.15 5.56
C GLY A 198 -1.24 -7.53 4.11
N GLU A 199 -1.73 -6.58 3.32
CA GLU A 199 -1.96 -6.80 1.89
C GLU A 199 -0.65 -7.06 1.15
N GLU A 200 0.43 -6.34 1.45
CA GLU A 200 1.72 -6.54 0.80
C GLU A 200 2.34 -7.93 1.08
N GLU A 201 2.29 -8.42 2.33
CA GLU A 201 2.73 -9.79 2.61
C GLU A 201 1.83 -10.83 1.93
N TYR A 202 0.51 -10.58 1.84
CA TYR A 202 -0.40 -11.46 1.11
C TYR A 202 -0.10 -11.49 -0.39
N ILE A 203 0.26 -10.34 -0.98
CA ILE A 203 0.74 -10.26 -2.37
C ILE A 203 2.00 -11.09 -2.57
N LYS A 204 3.01 -10.96 -1.71
CA LYS A 204 4.26 -11.73 -1.81
C LYS A 204 4.00 -13.23 -1.72
N TRP A 205 3.15 -13.64 -0.78
CA TRP A 205 2.75 -15.03 -0.65
C TRP A 205 2.01 -15.52 -1.89
N ALA A 206 1.03 -14.77 -2.40
CA ALA A 206 0.29 -15.14 -3.60
C ALA A 206 1.20 -15.24 -4.83
N LYS A 207 2.19 -14.33 -4.97
CA LYS A 207 3.19 -14.39 -6.04
C LYS A 207 4.01 -15.68 -5.97
N LYS A 208 4.37 -16.12 -4.76
CA LYS A 208 5.11 -17.36 -4.54
C LYS A 208 4.26 -18.60 -4.85
N VAL A 209 3.03 -18.67 -4.33
CA VAL A 209 2.10 -19.79 -4.59
C VAL A 209 1.85 -19.91 -6.09
N ASP A 210 1.50 -18.80 -6.75
CA ASP A 210 1.34 -18.78 -8.21
C ASP A 210 2.61 -19.25 -8.93
N TYR A 211 3.82 -19.06 -8.36
CA TYR A 211 5.09 -19.41 -9.01
C TYR A 211 5.32 -20.91 -8.92
N GLN A 212 5.06 -21.46 -7.74
CA GLN A 212 5.19 -22.88 -7.47
C GLN A 212 4.20 -23.71 -8.30
N HIS A 213 2.99 -23.19 -8.54
CA HIS A 213 1.92 -23.93 -9.24
C HIS A 213 1.79 -23.66 -10.73
N SER A 214 2.43 -22.62 -11.27
CA SER A 214 2.26 -22.29 -12.69
C SER A 214 3.22 -23.08 -13.59
N SER A 215 2.73 -23.43 -14.78
CA SER A 215 3.55 -23.96 -15.89
C SER A 215 4.74 -23.06 -16.23
N THR A 216 4.66 -21.79 -15.84
CA THR A 216 5.73 -20.80 -15.80
C THR A 216 7.04 -21.34 -15.29
N ARG A 217 7.07 -22.02 -14.14
CA ARG A 217 8.34 -22.45 -13.55
C ARG A 217 9.12 -23.31 -14.54
N ARG A 218 8.41 -24.23 -15.20
CA ARG A 218 8.96 -25.06 -16.28
C ARG A 218 9.37 -24.23 -17.51
N GLY A 219 8.60 -23.17 -17.83
CA GLY A 219 8.94 -22.23 -18.90
C GLY A 219 10.23 -21.45 -18.62
N VAL A 220 10.41 -20.93 -17.41
CA VAL A 220 11.62 -20.23 -16.97
C VAL A 220 12.82 -21.18 -16.96
N GLU A 221 12.66 -22.39 -16.42
CA GLU A 221 13.69 -23.44 -16.45
C GLU A 221 14.04 -23.87 -17.88
N SER A 222 13.10 -23.79 -18.83
CA SER A 222 13.37 -24.03 -20.25
C SER A 222 14.12 -22.87 -20.91
N MET A 223 13.74 -21.62 -20.63
CA MET A 223 14.42 -20.43 -21.15
C MET A 223 15.87 -20.36 -20.65
N MET A 224 16.11 -20.61 -19.36
CA MET A 224 17.46 -20.63 -18.81
C MET A 224 18.33 -21.71 -19.47
N ARG A 225 17.77 -22.89 -19.77
CA ARG A 225 18.50 -23.93 -20.53
C ARG A 225 18.86 -23.50 -21.95
N MET A 226 18.01 -22.72 -22.62
CA MET A 226 18.32 -22.17 -23.96
C MET A 226 19.43 -21.10 -23.89
N VAL A 227 19.52 -20.35 -22.79
CA VAL A 227 20.66 -19.44 -22.54
C VAL A 227 21.94 -20.24 -22.33
N ASP A 228 21.89 -21.26 -21.47
CA ASP A 228 23.06 -22.09 -21.16
C ASP A 228 23.56 -22.86 -22.40
N SER A 229 22.66 -23.23 -23.34
CA SER A 229 23.03 -23.86 -24.61
C SER A 229 23.46 -22.86 -25.70
N GLY A 230 23.32 -21.56 -25.46
CA GLY A 230 23.62 -20.50 -26.44
C GLY A 230 22.58 -20.36 -27.56
N GLU A 231 21.44 -21.03 -27.45
CA GLU A 231 20.32 -20.93 -28.40
C GLU A 231 19.55 -19.61 -28.30
N MET A 232 19.69 -18.91 -27.17
CA MET A 232 19.04 -17.61 -26.94
C MET A 232 20.00 -16.64 -26.22
N PRO A 233 20.14 -15.40 -26.70
CA PRO A 233 20.94 -14.41 -26.00
C PRO A 233 20.29 -14.01 -24.67
N TYR A 234 21.12 -13.67 -23.69
CA TYR A 234 20.65 -13.34 -22.34
C TYR A 234 19.67 -12.16 -22.31
N ASP A 235 19.91 -11.13 -23.13
CA ASP A 235 19.07 -9.93 -23.19
C ASP A 235 17.64 -10.26 -23.66
N GLU A 236 17.48 -11.15 -24.64
CA GLU A 236 16.15 -11.61 -25.08
C GLU A 236 15.41 -12.37 -23.97
N VAL A 237 16.12 -13.19 -23.18
CA VAL A 237 15.53 -13.84 -22.01
C VAL A 237 15.18 -12.83 -20.92
N ALA A 238 16.02 -11.82 -20.69
CA ALA A 238 15.74 -10.77 -19.73
C ALA A 238 14.46 -10.01 -20.08
N ASP A 239 14.27 -9.64 -21.34
CA ASP A 239 13.06 -8.96 -21.83
C ASP A 239 11.81 -9.85 -21.71
N LEU A 240 11.90 -11.11 -22.15
CA LEU A 240 10.82 -12.08 -22.01
C LEU A 240 10.45 -12.30 -20.54
N MET A 241 11.45 -12.41 -19.66
CA MET A 241 11.27 -12.55 -18.23
C MET A 241 10.65 -11.30 -17.60
N TRP A 242 11.07 -10.11 -18.02
CA TRP A 242 10.50 -8.85 -17.56
C TRP A 242 9.02 -8.72 -17.93
N GLU A 243 8.67 -8.93 -19.20
CA GLU A 243 7.28 -8.90 -19.64
C GLU A 243 6.43 -9.94 -18.90
N PHE A 244 6.98 -11.14 -18.77
CA PHE A 244 6.31 -12.25 -18.14
C PHE A 244 6.05 -11.96 -16.66
N THR A 245 7.08 -11.54 -15.92
CA THR A 245 6.98 -11.22 -14.49
C THR A 245 6.07 -10.03 -14.25
N THR A 246 6.09 -9.02 -15.10
CA THR A 246 5.21 -7.83 -15.03
C THR A 246 3.74 -8.21 -15.23
N LYS A 247 3.41 -8.90 -16.34
CA LYS A 247 2.03 -9.36 -16.62
C LYS A 247 1.49 -10.26 -15.51
N ARG A 248 2.33 -11.16 -14.99
CA ARG A 248 2.01 -12.05 -13.88
C ARG A 248 1.80 -11.29 -12.57
N ASN A 249 2.70 -10.37 -12.24
CA ASN A 249 2.57 -9.53 -11.05
C ASN A 249 1.23 -8.79 -11.06
N PHE A 250 0.81 -8.26 -12.21
CA PHE A 250 -0.50 -7.63 -12.35
C PHE A 250 -1.67 -8.59 -12.08
N ARG A 251 -1.62 -9.81 -12.60
CA ARG A 251 -2.67 -10.81 -12.32
C ARG A 251 -2.75 -11.15 -10.83
N VAL A 252 -1.61 -11.30 -10.16
CA VAL A 252 -1.57 -11.60 -8.72
C VAL A 252 -2.09 -10.43 -7.90
N LEU A 253 -1.67 -9.20 -8.20
CA LEU A 253 -2.18 -7.99 -7.55
C LEU A 253 -3.69 -7.89 -7.67
N ASP A 254 -4.21 -8.11 -8.88
CA ASP A 254 -5.64 -8.10 -9.15
C ASP A 254 -6.39 -9.19 -8.37
N LEU A 255 -5.87 -10.42 -8.36
CA LEU A 255 -6.46 -11.52 -7.61
C LEU A 255 -6.53 -11.22 -6.11
N VAL A 256 -5.43 -10.72 -5.55
CA VAL A 256 -5.35 -10.35 -4.13
C VAL A 256 -6.34 -9.26 -3.78
N ARG A 257 -6.37 -8.20 -4.59
CA ARG A 257 -7.29 -7.08 -4.43
C ARG A 257 -8.74 -7.54 -4.51
N ARG A 258 -9.11 -8.33 -5.53
CA ARG A 258 -10.46 -8.92 -5.64
C ARG A 258 -10.83 -9.79 -4.44
N LYS A 259 -9.90 -10.60 -3.93
CA LYS A 259 -10.13 -11.40 -2.72
C LYS A 259 -10.33 -10.52 -1.49
N ARG A 260 -9.58 -9.44 -1.33
CA ARG A 260 -9.81 -8.45 -0.27
C ARG A 260 -11.19 -7.82 -0.39
N LEU A 261 -11.55 -7.34 -1.59
CA LEU A 261 -12.86 -6.75 -1.84
C LEU A 261 -13.95 -7.78 -1.52
N ALA A 262 -13.85 -9.02 -2.00
CA ALA A 262 -14.81 -10.07 -1.65
C ALA A 262 -14.92 -10.35 -0.13
N ARG A 263 -13.80 -10.29 0.62
CA ARG A 263 -13.77 -10.49 2.08
C ARG A 263 -14.47 -9.38 2.86
N TYR A 264 -14.37 -8.13 2.40
CA TYR A 264 -14.78 -6.95 3.20
C TYR A 264 -15.90 -6.12 2.56
N GLU A 265 -16.15 -6.27 1.27
CA GLU A 265 -16.97 -5.40 0.42
C GLU A 265 -17.81 -6.28 -0.52
N HIS A 266 -18.98 -6.68 -0.04
CA HIS A 266 -19.94 -7.50 -0.81
C HIS A 266 -20.45 -6.73 -2.04
N ASN A 267 -19.90 -7.01 -3.23
CA ASN A 267 -20.63 -6.91 -4.50
C ASN A 267 -19.83 -7.50 -5.68
N ASP A 268 -20.44 -8.44 -6.40
CA ASP A 268 -19.89 -9.05 -7.63
C ASP A 268 -20.08 -8.18 -8.89
N GLN A 269 -20.70 -7.00 -8.77
CA GLN A 269 -21.36 -6.36 -9.92
C GLN A 269 -20.63 -5.22 -10.64
N ASP A 270 -19.43 -4.79 -10.22
CA ASP A 270 -18.77 -3.63 -10.88
C ASP A 270 -17.32 -3.85 -11.33
N LEU A 271 -17.15 -4.85 -12.20
CA LEU A 271 -15.84 -5.28 -12.74
C LEU A 271 -15.23 -4.32 -13.79
N ARG A 272 -16.01 -3.44 -14.43
CA ARG A 272 -15.51 -2.55 -15.50
C ARG A 272 -14.73 -1.36 -14.95
N ASP A 273 -15.28 -0.77 -13.90
CA ASP A 273 -14.68 0.33 -13.16
C ASP A 273 -13.36 -0.08 -12.49
N ASP A 274 -13.20 -1.39 -12.26
CA ASP A 274 -12.03 -1.99 -11.66
C ASP A 274 -10.77 -1.91 -12.54
N ALA A 275 -10.91 -1.91 -13.88
CA ALA A 275 -9.76 -1.92 -14.80
C ALA A 275 -8.96 -0.61 -14.78
N LEU A 276 -9.64 0.55 -14.78
CA LEU A 276 -9.00 1.86 -14.66
C LEU A 276 -8.32 2.00 -13.28
N LYS A 277 -8.97 1.46 -12.24
CA LYS A 277 -8.49 1.48 -10.85
C LYS A 277 -7.23 0.64 -10.66
N ARG A 278 -7.15 -0.54 -11.30
CA ARG A 278 -5.92 -1.36 -11.34
C ARG A 278 -4.74 -0.57 -11.88
N GLN A 279 -4.96 0.19 -12.96
CA GLN A 279 -3.90 0.96 -13.60
C GLN A 279 -3.31 2.04 -12.67
N VAL A 280 -4.11 2.58 -11.75
CA VAL A 280 -3.68 3.60 -10.78
C VAL A 280 -2.68 3.04 -9.77
N VAL A 281 -3.01 1.92 -9.12
CA VAL A 281 -2.11 1.26 -8.14
C VAL A 281 -0.85 0.76 -8.84
N VAL A 282 -1.00 0.12 -10.00
CA VAL A 282 0.12 -0.38 -10.82
C VAL A 282 1.09 0.74 -11.15
N LYS A 283 0.62 1.82 -11.75
CA LYS A 283 1.48 2.95 -12.11
C LYS A 283 2.07 3.65 -10.87
N ALA A 284 1.42 3.56 -9.71
CA ALA A 284 1.99 4.10 -8.47
C ALA A 284 3.18 3.23 -8.01
N ARG A 285 3.06 1.91 -8.09
CA ARG A 285 4.15 0.97 -7.78
C ARG A 285 5.31 1.12 -8.76
N GLU A 286 5.05 1.20 -10.06
CA GLU A 286 6.08 1.45 -11.09
C GLU A 286 6.84 2.75 -10.81
N HIS A 287 6.12 3.84 -10.51
CA HIS A 287 6.76 5.11 -10.17
C HIS A 287 7.63 5.00 -8.90
N LEU A 288 7.18 4.26 -7.89
CA LEU A 288 7.92 4.09 -6.63
C LEU A 288 9.07 3.08 -6.74
N GLU A 289 9.03 2.16 -7.70
CA GLU A 289 10.13 1.25 -8.01
C GLU A 289 11.39 1.99 -8.45
N TRP A 290 11.23 3.13 -9.12
CA TRP A 290 12.34 3.99 -9.55
C TRP A 290 12.57 5.20 -8.64
N ALA A 291 11.78 5.35 -7.58
CA ALA A 291 11.96 6.44 -6.62
C ALA A 291 13.27 6.26 -5.84
N THR A 292 13.97 7.37 -5.59
CA THR A 292 15.20 7.40 -4.79
C THR A 292 14.85 7.78 -3.36
N PHE A 293 15.22 6.92 -2.41
CA PHE A 293 15.12 7.18 -0.98
C PHE A 293 16.55 7.23 -0.43
N ALA A 294 17.01 8.41 -0.01
CA ALA A 294 18.41 8.64 0.35
C ALA A 294 18.89 7.78 1.54
N ASP A 295 17.96 7.34 2.38
CA ASP A 295 18.20 6.54 3.58
C ASP A 295 17.88 5.05 3.37
N GLU A 296 17.42 4.65 2.19
CA GLU A 296 17.05 3.26 1.91
C GLU A 296 18.28 2.42 1.54
N PHE A 297 18.57 1.43 2.39
CA PHE A 297 19.52 0.38 2.10
C PHE A 297 18.80 -0.77 1.40
N ILE A 298 19.12 -1.03 0.13
CA ILE A 298 18.54 -2.13 -0.63
C ILE A 298 19.44 -3.37 -0.49
N TYR A 299 18.96 -4.39 0.20
CA TYR A 299 19.68 -5.64 0.35
C TYR A 299 19.70 -6.42 -0.99
N ARG A 300 20.86 -6.69 -1.58
CA ARG A 300 20.93 -7.36 -2.89
C ARG A 300 20.72 -8.89 -2.86
N GLY A 301 20.46 -9.48 -1.69
CA GLY A 301 20.20 -10.91 -1.59
C GLY A 301 18.77 -11.31 -2.00
N PRO A 302 18.51 -12.63 -2.11
CA PRO A 302 17.19 -13.13 -2.45
C PRO A 302 16.17 -12.70 -1.38
N GLU A 303 15.00 -12.25 -1.82
CA GLU A 303 13.92 -11.92 -0.90
C GLU A 303 13.46 -13.20 -0.17
N GLU A 304 13.45 -13.16 1.17
CA GLU A 304 13.04 -14.31 1.96
C GLU A 304 11.52 -14.48 1.96
N CYS A 305 11.00 -15.27 1.01
CA CYS A 305 9.59 -15.63 0.94
C CYS A 305 9.23 -16.87 1.78
N LYS A 306 10.00 -17.19 2.83
CA LYS A 306 9.78 -18.35 3.70
C LYS A 306 9.12 -17.94 5.01
N GLY A 307 8.12 -18.71 5.47
CA GLY A 307 7.47 -18.53 6.77
C GLY A 307 5.96 -18.33 6.69
N ASN A 308 5.30 -18.42 7.85
CA ASN A 308 3.91 -18.00 8.02
C ASN A 308 3.88 -16.48 8.19
N PHE A 309 2.84 -15.81 7.73
CA PHE A 309 2.65 -14.39 8.02
C PHE A 309 1.22 -14.12 8.51
N TYR A 310 1.08 -12.99 9.18
CA TYR A 310 -0.15 -12.52 9.79
C TYR A 310 -0.52 -11.19 9.11
N ASP A 311 -1.79 -10.98 8.78
CA ASP A 311 -2.23 -9.78 8.06
C ASP A 311 -2.44 -8.54 8.92
N GLY A 312 -2.18 -8.63 10.23
CA GLY A 312 -2.44 -7.52 11.15
C GLY A 312 -3.90 -7.40 11.59
N MET A 313 -4.79 -8.24 11.07
CA MET A 313 -6.25 -8.16 11.21
C MET A 313 -6.88 -9.45 11.76
N GLY A 314 -6.07 -10.40 12.22
CA GLY A 314 -6.55 -11.66 12.82
C GLY A 314 -6.30 -12.89 11.96
N MET A 315 -5.77 -12.77 10.74
CA MET A 315 -5.60 -13.92 9.85
C MET A 315 -4.14 -14.34 9.76
N LYS A 316 -3.89 -15.63 9.99
CA LYS A 316 -2.58 -16.26 9.74
C LYS A 316 -2.62 -17.08 8.47
N PHE A 317 -1.67 -16.81 7.60
CA PHE A 317 -1.44 -17.52 6.36
C PHE A 317 -0.31 -18.53 6.59
N GLN A 318 -0.61 -19.81 6.36
CA GLN A 318 0.34 -20.89 6.54
C GLN A 318 1.20 -21.02 5.28
N GLY A 319 2.50 -20.73 5.40
CA GLY A 319 3.45 -20.75 4.28
C GLY A 319 4.11 -22.11 4.03
N LYS A 320 3.64 -23.19 4.68
CA LYS A 320 4.32 -24.49 4.75
C LYS A 320 3.72 -25.62 3.91
N SER A 321 2.61 -25.42 3.23
CA SER A 321 1.98 -26.47 2.43
C SER A 321 2.00 -26.05 0.97
N GLU A 322 2.66 -26.86 0.15
CA GLU A 322 2.60 -26.83 -1.33
C GLU A 322 1.18 -27.14 -1.85
N MET A 323 0.15 -27.19 -1.00
CA MET A 323 -1.23 -27.51 -1.37
C MET A 323 -2.23 -26.38 -1.06
N ASN A 324 -1.79 -25.27 -0.44
CA ASN A 324 -2.76 -24.26 0.01
C ASN A 324 -3.16 -23.33 -1.14
N ASP A 325 -4.44 -23.38 -1.52
CA ASP A 325 -5.02 -22.43 -2.45
C ASP A 325 -4.99 -21.00 -1.88
N PRO A 326 -4.89 -19.97 -2.74
CA PRO A 326 -5.06 -18.59 -2.31
C PRO A 326 -6.42 -18.39 -1.64
N GLY A 327 -6.48 -18.39 -0.31
CA GLY A 327 -7.74 -18.33 0.44
C GLY A 327 -7.76 -19.17 1.72
N GLU A 328 -6.89 -20.16 1.85
CA GLU A 328 -6.77 -20.92 3.10
C GLU A 328 -6.08 -20.08 4.17
N CYS A 329 -6.88 -19.55 5.08
CA CYS A 329 -6.43 -18.73 6.20
C CYS A 329 -7.09 -19.25 7.48
N VAL A 330 -6.32 -19.27 8.55
CA VAL A 330 -6.82 -19.64 9.88
C VAL A 330 -6.95 -18.36 10.69
N HIS A 331 -8.13 -18.17 11.28
CA HIS A 331 -8.34 -17.07 12.23
C HIS A 331 -7.49 -17.36 13.47
N VAL A 332 -6.63 -16.42 13.84
CA VAL A 332 -5.81 -16.49 15.05
C VAL A 332 -6.34 -15.45 16.02
N PRO A 333 -6.64 -15.84 17.27
CA PRO A 333 -7.14 -14.92 18.29
C PRO A 333 -6.14 -13.82 18.66
#